data_AF-A0A1I4G0N6-F1
#
_entry.id   AF-A0A1I4G0N6-F1
#
_cell.length_a   1.000
_cell.length_b   1.000
_cell.length_c   1.000
_cell.angle_alpha   90.00
_cell.angle_beta   90.00
_cell.angle_gamma   90.00
#
_symmetry.space_group_name_H-M   'P 1'
#
loop_
_entity.id
_entity.type
_entity.pdbx_description
1 polymer ?
#
loop_
_entity_poly.entity_id
_entity_poly.type
_entity_poly.pdbx_seq_one_letter_code
_entity_poly.pdbx_strand_id
1 'polypeptide(L)'
;MENGKGYVNGFFRWVWRINGLLLLALVLYGTANIIGRLVSFRHYAQVPNGEATLGRLGQPNQHQAALKLGSFEAFPGTSVLYARLGSDGAPIGGLSSSYTPTDVHNLLFFDTASRQAHWLFDENAQTITAMSVISESTPAQAQGAKPDCQALGLLFLSRPAQADSRDNTSWDIGLASIDGHQLKTLATGIDTLLGHRLTDNHALLVFYAKQGAAHVLDVDLATREVRSDKVLAAKN
;
A
#
# COMPACT_ATOMS: atom_id res chain seq x y z
N MET A 1 -23.84 -21.80 71.36
CA MET A 1 -22.90 -21.17 70.41
C MET A 1 -23.45 -21.34 68.99
N GLU A 2 -24.38 -20.47 68.54
CA GLU A 2 -24.81 -20.44 67.13
C GLU A 2 -25.36 -19.04 66.80
N ASN A 3 -24.50 -18.03 66.67
CA ASN A 3 -24.88 -16.67 66.22
C ASN A 3 -23.88 -16.11 65.18
N GLY A 4 -23.29 -16.96 64.35
CA GLY A 4 -22.25 -16.57 63.37
C GLY A 4 -22.65 -16.67 61.89
N LYS A 5 -23.81 -17.25 61.54
CA LYS A 5 -24.14 -17.63 60.14
C LYS A 5 -24.76 -16.49 59.30
N GLY A 6 -25.23 -15.40 59.91
CA GLY A 6 -25.90 -14.29 59.19
C GLY A 6 -24.95 -13.33 58.46
N TYR A 7 -23.79 -13.03 59.05
CA TYR A 7 -22.86 -12.02 58.53
C TYR A 7 -22.13 -12.46 57.26
N VAL A 8 -21.82 -13.75 57.15
CA VAL A 8 -21.12 -14.34 56.00
C VAL A 8 -21.97 -14.17 54.73
N ASN A 9 -23.29 -14.39 54.83
CA ASN A 9 -24.19 -14.33 53.67
C ASN A 9 -24.34 -12.91 53.11
N GLY A 10 -24.32 -11.89 53.98
CA GLY A 10 -24.37 -10.48 53.56
C GLY A 10 -23.09 -10.03 52.84
N PHE A 11 -21.93 -10.41 53.37
CA PHE A 11 -20.64 -10.09 52.77
C PHE A 11 -20.47 -10.73 51.38
N PHE A 12 -20.77 -12.02 51.24
CA PHE A 12 -20.66 -12.71 49.95
C PHE A 12 -21.59 -12.12 48.89
N ARG A 13 -22.82 -11.74 49.27
CA ARG A 13 -23.77 -11.09 48.35
C ARG A 13 -23.29 -9.72 47.89
N TRP A 14 -22.60 -8.98 48.76
CA TRP A 14 -22.01 -7.68 48.42
C TRP A 14 -20.81 -7.82 47.46
N VAL A 15 -19.89 -8.76 47.75
CA VAL A 15 -18.75 -9.07 46.88
C VAL A 15 -19.23 -9.51 45.48
N TRP A 16 -20.27 -10.34 45.41
CA TRP A 16 -20.84 -10.79 44.15
C TRP A 16 -21.39 -9.64 43.29
N ARG A 17 -22.03 -8.65 43.91
CA ARG A 17 -22.56 -7.47 43.21
C ARG A 17 -21.45 -6.60 42.66
N ILE A 18 -20.36 -6.41 43.42
CA ILE A 18 -19.20 -5.63 42.96
C ILE A 18 -18.51 -6.33 41.81
N ASN A 19 -18.28 -7.64 41.92
CA ASN A 19 -17.65 -8.40 40.84
C ASN A 19 -18.51 -8.39 39.56
N GLY A 20 -19.84 -8.49 39.71
CA GLY A 20 -20.76 -8.35 38.57
C GLY A 20 -20.69 -6.97 37.92
N LEU A 21 -20.61 -5.90 38.72
CA LEU A 21 -20.50 -4.53 38.21
C LEU A 21 -19.17 -4.29 37.48
N LEU A 22 -18.06 -4.79 38.04
CA LEU A 22 -16.73 -4.69 37.42
C LEU A 22 -16.66 -5.45 36.09
N LEU A 23 -17.24 -6.65 36.03
CA LEU A 23 -17.29 -7.44 34.81
C LEU A 23 -18.15 -6.75 33.74
N LEU A 24 -19.30 -6.18 34.13
CA LEU A 24 -20.14 -5.39 33.23
C LEU A 24 -19.39 -4.16 32.67
N ALA A 25 -18.66 -3.44 33.52
CA ALA A 25 -17.86 -2.28 33.10
C ALA A 25 -16.76 -2.69 32.10
N LEU A 26 -16.10 -3.83 32.33
CA LEU A 26 -15.08 -4.36 31.42
C LEU A 26 -15.66 -4.70 30.03
N VAL A 27 -16.85 -5.34 30.00
CA VAL A 27 -17.55 -5.69 28.75
C VAL A 27 -17.98 -4.43 27.99
N LEU A 28 -18.52 -3.43 28.69
CA LEU A 28 -18.90 -2.16 28.07
C LEU A 28 -17.68 -1.41 27.51
N TYR A 29 -16.56 -1.41 28.24
CA TYR A 29 -15.33 -0.80 27.75
C TYR A 29 -14.77 -1.52 26.52
N GLY A 30 -14.78 -2.86 26.52
CA GLY A 30 -14.34 -3.66 25.37
C GLY A 30 -15.21 -3.45 24.14
N THR A 31 -16.53 -3.47 24.30
CA THR A 31 -17.48 -3.25 23.19
C THR A 31 -17.38 -1.84 22.62
N ALA A 32 -17.24 -0.80 23.46
CA ALA A 32 -17.03 0.57 23.00
C ALA A 32 -15.74 0.73 22.17
N ASN A 33 -14.64 0.07 22.57
CA ASN A 33 -13.38 0.08 21.81
C ASN A 33 -13.51 -0.59 20.45
N ILE A 34 -14.21 -1.73 20.37
CA ILE A 34 -14.43 -2.45 19.11
C ILE A 34 -15.30 -1.61 18.15
N ILE A 35 -16.39 -1.02 18.65
CA ILE A 35 -17.28 -0.15 17.86
C ILE A 35 -16.54 1.11 17.40
N GLY A 36 -15.78 1.76 18.28
CA GLY A 36 -14.99 2.96 17.93
C GLY A 36 -13.99 2.69 16.81
N ARG A 37 -13.32 1.53 16.84
CA ARG A 37 -12.42 1.10 15.75
C ARG A 37 -13.19 0.88 14.45
N LEU A 38 -14.34 0.21 14.48
CA LEU A 38 -15.17 -0.04 13.29
C LEU A 38 -15.68 1.25 12.63
N VAL A 39 -16.12 2.23 13.43
CA VAL A 39 -16.62 3.52 12.92
C VAL A 39 -15.49 4.37 12.33
N SER A 40 -14.30 4.33 12.94
CA SER A 40 -13.11 5.02 12.43
C SER A 40 -12.66 4.47 11.07
N PHE A 41 -12.77 3.15 10.84
CA PHE A 41 -12.55 2.55 9.53
C PHE A 41 -13.56 3.04 8.47
N ARG A 42 -14.81 3.33 8.85
CA ARG A 42 -15.82 3.83 7.90
C ARG A 42 -15.65 5.31 7.56
N HIS A 43 -15.20 6.14 8.50
CA HIS A 43 -15.01 7.58 8.25
C HIS A 43 -13.78 7.89 7.38
N TYR A 44 -12.80 6.98 7.28
CA TYR A 44 -11.69 7.12 6.31
C TYR A 44 -12.10 6.74 4.88
N ALA A 45 -13.24 6.08 4.69
CA ALA A 45 -13.69 5.56 3.40
C ALA A 45 -14.74 6.45 2.69
N GLN A 46 -15.13 7.59 3.27
CA GLN A 46 -16.18 8.44 2.73
C GLN A 46 -15.79 9.93 2.74
N VAL A 47 -14.76 10.27 1.97
CA VAL A 47 -14.73 11.60 1.34
C VAL A 47 -15.55 11.45 0.06
N PRO A 48 -16.56 12.30 -0.21
CA PRO A 48 -17.27 12.27 -1.49
C PRO A 48 -16.27 12.63 -2.58
N ASN A 49 -15.82 11.63 -3.34
CA ASN A 49 -14.98 11.85 -4.51
C ASN A 49 -15.80 12.64 -5.53
N GLY A 50 -15.42 13.90 -5.78
CA GLY A 50 -15.81 14.58 -7.00
C GLY A 50 -15.14 13.86 -8.16
N GLU A 51 -15.78 12.81 -8.67
CA GLU A 51 -15.28 12.00 -9.78
C GLU A 51 -15.29 12.83 -11.07
N ALA A 52 -14.11 13.31 -11.48
CA ALA A 52 -13.92 13.88 -12.81
C ALA A 52 -13.69 12.73 -13.80
N THR A 53 -14.67 12.48 -14.67
CA THR A 53 -14.47 11.57 -15.81
C THR A 53 -13.63 12.31 -16.85
N LEU A 54 -12.36 11.92 -17.00
CA LEU A 54 -11.48 12.50 -18.01
C LEU A 54 -11.74 11.82 -19.36
N GLY A 55 -12.63 12.40 -20.16
CA GLY A 55 -12.82 12.00 -21.56
C GLY A 55 -11.58 12.37 -22.39
N ARG A 56 -11.08 11.41 -23.18
CA ARG A 56 -10.03 11.65 -24.18
C ARG A 56 -10.54 12.69 -25.19
N LEU A 57 -9.86 13.84 -25.29
CA LEU A 57 -10.11 14.78 -26.39
C LEU A 57 -9.67 14.11 -27.71
N GLY A 58 -10.64 13.60 -28.49
CA GLY A 58 -10.45 13.40 -29.93
C GLY A 58 -10.46 11.99 -30.53
N GLN A 59 -10.99 10.94 -29.89
CA GLN A 59 -11.19 9.66 -30.59
C GLN A 59 -12.56 9.01 -30.30
N PRO A 60 -13.43 8.85 -31.31
CA PRO A 60 -14.60 8.00 -31.22
C PRO A 60 -14.23 6.55 -31.61
N ASN A 61 -14.80 5.59 -30.89
CA ASN A 61 -14.80 4.14 -31.14
C ASN A 61 -13.59 3.34 -30.64
N GLN A 62 -13.70 2.82 -29.42
CA GLN A 62 -13.70 1.38 -29.12
C GLN A 62 -14.12 1.20 -27.66
N HIS A 63 -14.63 0.03 -27.29
CA HIS A 63 -15.05 -0.36 -25.93
C HIS A 63 -13.88 -0.35 -24.93
N GLN A 64 -13.22 0.78 -24.73
CA GLN A 64 -12.33 1.01 -23.60
C GLN A 64 -13.21 1.37 -22.41
N ALA A 65 -13.11 0.58 -21.34
CA ALA A 65 -13.69 0.96 -20.07
C ALA A 65 -13.29 2.41 -19.77
N ALA A 66 -14.26 3.24 -19.37
CA ALA A 66 -14.00 4.63 -19.09
C ALA A 66 -12.98 4.73 -17.95
N LEU A 67 -11.74 5.07 -18.28
CA LEU A 67 -10.69 5.26 -17.30
C LEU A 67 -11.03 6.49 -16.45
N LYS A 68 -10.97 6.33 -15.14
CA LYS A 68 -11.19 7.40 -14.17
C LYS A 68 -9.90 7.71 -13.44
N LEU A 69 -9.74 8.99 -13.13
CA LEU A 69 -8.69 9.45 -12.25
C LEU A 69 -9.18 9.30 -10.80
N GLY A 70 -8.41 8.57 -10.00
CA GLY A 70 -8.65 8.42 -8.56
C GLY A 70 -8.29 9.67 -7.76
N SER A 71 -8.44 9.57 -6.45
CA SER A 71 -8.03 10.62 -5.51
C SER A 71 -6.51 10.82 -5.53
N PHE A 72 -6.08 12.05 -5.26
CA PHE A 72 -4.68 12.35 -5.01
C PHE A 72 -4.24 11.84 -3.64
N GLU A 73 -3.09 11.18 -3.62
CA GLU A 73 -2.38 10.72 -2.43
C GLU A 73 -1.03 11.43 -2.35
N ALA A 74 -0.56 11.74 -1.14
CA ALA A 74 0.72 12.41 -0.94
C ALA A 74 1.85 11.40 -0.72
N PHE A 75 3.01 11.67 -1.30
CA PHE A 75 4.24 10.97 -0.91
C PHE A 75 4.81 11.57 0.39
N PRO A 76 5.06 10.76 1.44
CA PRO A 76 5.60 11.24 2.71
C PRO A 76 6.87 12.09 2.55
N GLY A 77 6.91 13.24 3.21
CA GLY A 77 8.07 14.12 3.23
C GLY A 77 8.36 14.86 1.91
N THR A 78 7.40 14.91 0.98
CA THR A 78 7.59 15.59 -0.32
C THR A 78 6.43 16.54 -0.67
N SER A 79 6.62 17.38 -1.69
CA SER A 79 5.58 18.23 -2.29
C SER A 79 4.76 17.51 -3.38
N VAL A 80 5.06 16.25 -3.67
CA VAL A 80 4.49 15.52 -4.80
C VAL A 80 3.27 14.73 -4.36
N LEU A 81 2.18 14.91 -5.10
CA LEU A 81 0.98 14.10 -5.03
C LEU A 81 0.96 13.15 -6.24
N TYR A 82 0.27 12.02 -6.09
CA TYR A 82 0.00 11.14 -7.20
C TYR A 82 -1.47 10.70 -7.22
N ALA A 83 -2.04 10.51 -8.40
CA ALA A 83 -3.37 9.99 -8.61
C ALA A 83 -3.33 8.82 -9.60
N ARG A 84 -4.22 7.85 -9.39
CA ARG A 84 -4.24 6.60 -10.16
C ARG A 84 -5.20 6.74 -11.34
N LEU A 85 -4.81 6.33 -12.54
CA LEU A 85 -5.71 6.25 -13.69
C LEU A 85 -6.09 4.79 -13.92
N GLY A 86 -7.36 4.45 -13.73
CA GLY A 86 -7.83 3.06 -13.85
C GLY A 86 -9.33 2.94 -14.05
N SER A 87 -9.81 1.72 -14.22
CA SER A 87 -11.25 1.43 -14.31
C SER A 87 -11.95 1.61 -12.95
N ASP A 88 -13.27 1.83 -12.99
CA ASP A 88 -14.10 2.11 -11.81
C ASP A 88 -13.85 1.15 -10.65
N GLY A 89 -13.51 1.70 -9.49
CA GLY A 89 -13.38 0.95 -8.24
C GLY A 89 -12.16 0.04 -8.16
N ALA A 90 -11.10 0.22 -8.97
CA ALA A 90 -9.86 -0.53 -8.86
C ALA A 90 -9.05 -0.13 -7.59
N PRO A 91 -9.06 -0.91 -6.49
CA PRO A 91 -8.09 -0.69 -5.41
C PRO A 91 -6.70 -1.06 -5.93
N ILE A 92 -5.63 -0.37 -5.52
CA ILE A 92 -4.27 -0.92 -5.69
C ILE A 92 -3.92 -1.74 -4.45
N GLY A 93 -3.59 -3.01 -4.63
CA GLY A 93 -3.01 -3.84 -3.57
C GLY A 93 -1.60 -3.36 -3.24
N GLY A 94 -1.29 -3.16 -1.96
CA GLY A 94 0.08 -2.96 -1.51
C GLY A 94 0.90 -4.24 -1.69
N LEU A 95 2.22 -4.12 -1.84
CA LEU A 95 3.13 -5.27 -1.99
C LEU A 95 3.16 -6.22 -0.77
N SER A 96 2.47 -5.91 0.34
CA SER A 96 2.56 -6.62 1.62
C SER A 96 1.32 -7.42 2.04
N SER A 97 0.17 -7.37 1.34
CA SER A 97 -1.00 -8.19 1.71
C SER A 97 -2.05 -8.35 0.62
N SER A 98 -2.40 -9.59 0.28
CA SER A 98 -3.54 -10.05 -0.55
C SER A 98 -3.71 -9.34 -1.90
N TYR A 99 -3.25 -10.01 -2.96
CA TYR A 99 -3.39 -9.57 -4.35
C TYR A 99 -4.87 -9.44 -4.73
N THR A 100 -5.39 -8.21 -4.73
CA THR A 100 -6.62 -7.89 -5.44
C THR A 100 -6.19 -7.37 -6.81
N PRO A 101 -6.60 -7.98 -7.93
CA PRO A 101 -6.30 -7.47 -9.26
C PRO A 101 -6.73 -6.01 -9.35
N THR A 102 -5.80 -5.16 -9.76
CA THR A 102 -5.98 -3.71 -9.86
C THR A 102 -5.92 -3.37 -11.34
N ASP A 103 -6.83 -2.54 -11.81
CA ASP A 103 -6.90 -2.13 -13.21
C ASP A 103 -6.38 -0.70 -13.37
N VAL A 104 -5.16 -0.47 -12.87
CA VAL A 104 -4.50 0.83 -12.94
C VAL A 104 -3.58 0.84 -14.14
N HIS A 105 -3.81 1.76 -15.07
CA HIS A 105 -3.06 1.84 -16.31
C HIS A 105 -1.90 2.84 -16.24
N ASN A 106 -2.04 3.88 -15.41
CA ASN A 106 -1.05 4.94 -15.31
C ASN A 106 -1.16 5.66 -13.97
N LEU A 107 -0.16 6.47 -13.65
CA LEU A 107 -0.13 7.36 -12.49
C LEU A 107 0.09 8.79 -12.96
N LEU A 108 -0.73 9.71 -12.47
CA LEU A 108 -0.54 11.14 -12.64
C LEU A 108 0.24 11.67 -11.45
N PHE A 109 1.40 12.26 -11.67
CA PHE A 109 2.17 12.97 -10.66
C PHE A 109 1.84 14.46 -10.74
N PHE A 110 1.71 15.10 -9.58
CA PHE A 110 1.48 16.54 -9.44
C PHE A 110 2.37 17.11 -8.36
N ASP A 111 3.30 17.99 -8.74
CA ASP A 111 4.13 18.70 -7.78
C ASP A 111 3.43 19.99 -7.33
N THR A 112 3.10 20.07 -6.04
CA THR A 112 2.41 21.23 -5.46
C THR A 112 3.28 22.49 -5.43
N ALA A 113 4.62 22.35 -5.46
CA ALA A 113 5.54 23.48 -5.47
C ALA A 113 5.60 24.15 -6.85
N SER A 114 5.86 23.36 -7.91
CA SER A 114 5.92 23.86 -9.29
C SER A 114 4.55 23.99 -9.97
N ARG A 115 3.50 23.36 -9.42
CA ARG A 115 2.15 23.24 -9.99
C ARG A 115 2.12 22.54 -11.35
N GLN A 116 3.07 21.65 -11.60
CA GLN A 116 3.15 20.87 -12.83
C GLN A 116 2.63 19.46 -12.62
N ALA A 117 1.99 18.91 -13.66
CA ALA A 117 1.50 17.55 -13.69
C ALA A 117 2.09 16.79 -14.87
N HIS A 118 2.40 15.51 -14.69
CA HIS A 118 2.79 14.63 -15.78
C HIS A 118 2.44 13.17 -15.47
N TRP A 119 2.37 12.36 -16.52
CA TRP A 119 2.08 10.93 -16.42
C TRP A 119 3.37 10.12 -16.22
N LEU A 120 3.28 9.00 -15.50
CA LEU A 120 4.40 8.06 -15.36
C LEU A 120 4.83 7.48 -16.70
N PHE A 121 3.84 7.12 -17.52
CA PHE A 121 4.02 6.59 -18.85
C PHE A 121 3.39 7.54 -19.86
N ASP A 122 4.01 7.68 -21.03
CA ASP A 122 3.46 8.47 -22.13
C ASP A 122 2.13 7.88 -22.66
N GLU A 123 1.96 6.57 -22.51
CA GLU A 123 0.79 5.81 -22.97
C GLU A 123 0.20 4.96 -21.84
N ASN A 124 -1.07 4.55 -22.00
CA ASN A 124 -1.79 3.70 -21.04
C ASN A 124 -1.74 2.20 -21.45
N ALA A 125 -0.64 1.78 -22.08
CA ALA A 125 -0.50 0.46 -22.69
C ALA A 125 -0.17 -0.67 -21.70
N GLN A 126 0.12 -0.32 -20.45
CA GLN A 126 0.42 -1.25 -19.36
C GLN A 126 -0.65 -1.20 -18.28
N THR A 127 -0.70 -2.25 -17.46
CA THR A 127 -1.45 -2.31 -16.21
C THR A 127 -0.45 -2.46 -15.06
N ILE A 128 -0.44 -1.49 -14.15
CA ILE A 128 0.23 -1.55 -12.86
C ILE A 128 -0.64 -2.40 -11.94
N THR A 129 -0.13 -3.54 -11.48
CA THR A 129 -0.89 -4.48 -10.65
C THR A 129 -0.63 -4.30 -9.17
N ALA A 130 0.54 -3.79 -8.80
CA ALA A 130 0.89 -3.52 -7.41
C ALA A 130 1.95 -2.42 -7.32
N MET A 131 1.98 -1.71 -6.19
CA MET A 131 2.96 -0.66 -5.94
C MET A 131 3.35 -0.55 -4.46
N SER A 132 4.54 -0.04 -4.20
CA SER A 132 5.01 0.33 -2.86
C SER A 132 5.89 1.56 -2.95
N VAL A 133 5.62 2.50 -2.04
CA VAL A 133 6.52 3.63 -1.82
C VAL A 133 7.71 3.12 -1.03
N ILE A 134 8.91 3.39 -1.54
CA ILE A 134 10.15 3.17 -0.83
C ILE A 134 10.39 4.42 0.02
N SER A 135 10.47 4.26 1.33
CA SER A 135 10.63 5.38 2.25
C SER A 135 11.65 5.07 3.33
N GLU A 136 12.40 6.08 3.75
CA GLU A 136 13.24 6.05 4.92
C GLU A 136 12.50 6.67 6.11
N SER A 137 12.59 6.02 7.27
CA SER A 137 12.03 6.54 8.51
C SER A 137 13.17 6.95 9.44
N THR A 138 13.18 8.22 9.84
CA THR A 138 14.09 8.69 10.88
C THR A 138 13.43 8.51 12.26
N PRO A 139 14.13 7.93 13.25
CA PRO A 139 13.58 7.78 14.59
C PRO A 139 13.12 9.11 15.16
N ALA A 140 12.01 9.10 15.90
CA ALA A 140 11.54 10.27 16.62
C ALA A 140 12.61 10.77 17.59
N GLN A 141 13.03 12.03 17.44
CA GLN A 141 14.08 12.62 18.28
C GLN A 141 13.64 12.88 19.74
N ALA A 142 12.33 12.90 19.99
CA ALA A 142 11.74 13.12 21.31
C ALA A 142 10.68 12.07 21.64
N GLN A 143 10.55 11.74 22.93
CA GLN A 143 9.53 10.85 23.44
C GLN A 143 8.13 11.41 23.15
N GLY A 144 7.36 10.72 22.31
CA GLY A 144 6.02 11.13 21.88
C GLY A 144 5.96 11.86 20.53
N ALA A 145 7.09 12.16 19.88
CA ALA A 145 7.10 12.64 18.50
C ALA A 145 6.85 11.49 17.52
N LYS A 146 6.22 11.79 16.37
CA LYS A 146 6.10 10.80 15.28
C LYS A 146 7.44 10.69 14.55
N PRO A 147 7.84 9.49 14.10
CA PRO A 147 8.99 9.34 13.21
C PRO A 147 8.78 10.19 11.95
N ASP A 148 9.86 10.80 11.47
CA ASP A 148 9.84 11.48 10.18
C ASP A 148 9.98 10.43 9.07
N CYS A 149 9.26 10.60 7.98
CA CYS A 149 9.21 9.63 6.89
C CYS A 149 9.38 10.34 5.56
N GLN A 150 10.44 9.98 4.84
CA GLN A 150 10.80 10.56 3.55
C GLN A 150 10.70 9.50 2.46
N ALA A 151 9.88 9.76 1.44
CA ALA A 151 9.79 8.89 0.28
C ALA A 151 10.98 9.09 -0.65
N LEU A 152 11.56 7.97 -1.10
CA LEU A 152 12.76 7.91 -1.94
C LEU A 152 12.46 7.45 -3.38
N GLY A 153 11.38 6.69 -3.58
CA GLY A 153 10.97 6.21 -4.90
C GLY A 153 9.71 5.34 -4.85
N LEU A 154 9.28 4.90 -6.02
CA LEU A 154 8.10 4.06 -6.20
C LEU A 154 8.48 2.76 -6.90
N LEU A 155 8.36 1.63 -6.19
CA LEU A 155 8.51 0.30 -6.76
C LEU A 155 7.14 -0.21 -7.19
N PHE A 156 7.03 -0.76 -8.39
CA PHE A 156 5.77 -1.28 -8.89
C PHE A 156 5.93 -2.51 -9.78
N LEU A 157 4.83 -3.21 -9.96
CA LEU A 157 4.72 -4.35 -10.85
C LEU A 157 3.80 -3.99 -11.99
N SER A 158 4.22 -4.27 -13.22
CA SER A 158 3.45 -3.96 -14.41
C SER A 158 3.48 -5.09 -15.43
N ARG A 159 2.51 -5.06 -16.33
CA ARG A 159 2.44 -5.96 -17.50
C ARG A 159 1.72 -5.24 -18.65
N PRO A 160 1.85 -5.70 -19.89
CA PRO A 160 1.06 -5.18 -21.00
C PRO A 160 -0.45 -5.32 -20.73
N ALA A 161 -1.24 -4.29 -21.04
CA ALA A 161 -2.68 -4.27 -20.77
C ALA A 161 -3.46 -5.33 -21.56
N GLN A 162 -2.92 -5.79 -22.68
CA GLN A 162 -3.53 -6.83 -23.54
C GLN A 162 -3.09 -8.26 -23.18
N ALA A 163 -2.32 -8.45 -22.10
CA ALA A 163 -1.94 -9.79 -21.67
C ALA A 163 -3.17 -10.56 -21.17
N ASP A 164 -3.59 -11.59 -21.91
CA ASP A 164 -4.71 -12.45 -21.57
C ASP A 164 -4.53 -13.03 -20.16
N SER A 165 -5.57 -12.95 -19.33
CA SER A 165 -5.53 -13.38 -17.91
C SER A 165 -5.26 -14.88 -17.70
N ARG A 166 -5.20 -15.66 -18.79
CA ARG A 166 -4.96 -17.10 -18.80
C ARG A 166 -3.52 -17.50 -19.12
N ASP A 167 -2.71 -16.59 -19.67
CA ASP A 167 -1.32 -16.89 -19.98
C ASP A 167 -0.43 -16.63 -18.77
N ASN A 168 0.52 -17.55 -18.56
CA ASN A 168 1.38 -17.62 -17.39
C ASN A 168 1.97 -16.24 -17.08
N THR A 169 1.51 -15.65 -15.98
CA THR A 169 1.54 -14.20 -15.76
C THR A 169 2.94 -13.71 -15.41
N SER A 170 3.73 -13.42 -16.44
CA SER A 170 5.06 -12.84 -16.30
C SER A 170 4.95 -11.32 -16.10
N TRP A 171 5.52 -10.79 -15.03
CA TRP A 171 5.43 -9.35 -14.69
C TRP A 171 6.79 -8.67 -14.82
N ASP A 172 6.77 -7.36 -14.96
CA ASP A 172 7.97 -6.53 -14.94
C ASP A 172 8.02 -5.74 -13.64
N ILE A 173 9.20 -5.68 -13.02
CA ILE A 173 9.49 -4.86 -11.85
C ILE A 173 9.96 -3.50 -12.36
N GLY A 174 9.22 -2.44 -12.05
CA GLY A 174 9.59 -1.05 -12.33
C GLY A 174 9.97 -0.28 -11.07
N LEU A 175 10.90 0.66 -11.20
CA LEU A 175 11.27 1.63 -10.19
C LEU A 175 11.21 3.03 -10.78
N ALA A 176 10.41 3.91 -10.18
CA ALA A 176 10.32 5.31 -10.54
C ALA A 176 10.89 6.21 -9.44
N SER A 177 11.39 7.38 -9.83
CA SER A 177 11.60 8.50 -8.91
C SER A 177 10.29 8.96 -8.27
N ILE A 178 10.40 9.67 -7.15
CA ILE A 178 9.21 10.13 -6.43
C ILE A 178 8.41 11.19 -7.20
N ASP A 179 9.07 11.90 -8.11
CA ASP A 179 8.42 12.81 -9.03
C ASP A 179 7.85 12.10 -10.26
N GLY A 180 8.22 10.85 -10.56
CA GLY A 180 7.74 10.09 -11.72
C GLY A 180 8.54 10.27 -13.01
N HIS A 181 9.52 11.19 -13.06
CA HIS A 181 10.27 11.51 -14.28
C HIS A 181 11.34 10.48 -14.67
N GLN A 182 11.90 9.76 -13.69
CA GLN A 182 12.95 8.77 -13.91
C GLN A 182 12.40 7.38 -13.65
N LEU A 183 12.01 6.71 -14.72
CA LEU A 183 11.50 5.36 -14.70
C LEU A 183 12.56 4.37 -15.19
N LYS A 184 12.71 3.25 -14.48
CA LYS A 184 13.53 2.12 -14.93
C LYS A 184 12.88 0.78 -14.67
N THR A 185 12.95 -0.11 -15.66
CA THR A 185 12.63 -1.53 -15.48
C THR A 185 13.82 -2.25 -14.86
N LEU A 186 13.62 -2.84 -13.69
CA LEU A 186 14.65 -3.54 -12.91
C LEU A 186 14.80 -5.01 -13.31
N ALA A 187 13.67 -5.69 -13.55
CA ALA A 187 13.63 -7.06 -14.04
C ALA A 187 12.37 -7.29 -14.88
N THR A 188 12.48 -8.11 -15.91
CA THR A 188 11.36 -8.46 -16.79
C THR A 188 10.99 -9.92 -16.69
N GLY A 189 9.72 -10.20 -16.96
CA GLY A 189 9.17 -11.55 -17.03
C GLY A 189 9.41 -12.38 -15.76
N ILE A 190 9.16 -11.77 -14.60
CA ILE A 190 9.23 -12.42 -13.30
C ILE A 190 7.94 -13.21 -13.01
N ASP A 191 8.05 -14.29 -12.24
CA ASP A 191 6.89 -15.09 -11.84
C ASP A 191 6.17 -14.44 -10.67
N THR A 192 6.93 -13.92 -9.70
CA THR A 192 6.38 -13.28 -8.51
C THR A 192 7.40 -12.36 -7.83
N LEU A 193 6.91 -11.29 -7.20
CA LEU A 193 7.71 -10.48 -6.29
C LEU A 193 7.61 -11.06 -4.88
N LEU A 194 8.75 -11.36 -4.28
CA LEU A 194 8.83 -11.93 -2.92
C LEU A 194 8.91 -10.85 -1.85
N GLY A 195 9.47 -9.68 -2.18
CA GLY A 195 9.53 -8.53 -1.28
C GLY A 195 10.67 -7.57 -1.65
N HIS A 196 10.84 -6.54 -0.84
CA HIS A 196 11.94 -5.60 -0.97
C HIS A 196 12.40 -5.11 0.40
N ARG A 197 13.64 -4.61 0.48
CA ARG A 197 14.20 -4.05 1.71
C ARG A 197 15.17 -2.93 1.38
N LEU A 198 15.00 -1.79 2.05
CA LEU A 198 15.98 -0.72 2.06
C LEU A 198 17.14 -1.08 2.99
N THR A 199 18.36 -0.81 2.54
CA THR A 199 19.59 -0.94 3.34
C THR A 199 20.11 0.44 3.73
N ASP A 200 20.94 0.51 4.78
CA ASP A 200 21.49 1.75 5.31
C ASP A 200 22.32 2.54 4.27
N ASN A 201 22.87 1.86 3.26
CA ASN A 201 23.63 2.47 2.17
C ASN A 201 22.76 2.99 1.01
N HIS A 202 21.47 3.23 1.27
CA HIS A 202 20.50 3.68 0.26
C HIS A 202 20.38 2.71 -0.93
N ALA A 203 20.72 1.44 -0.71
CA ALA A 203 20.53 0.39 -1.69
C ALA A 203 19.20 -0.34 -1.41
N LEU A 204 18.41 -0.55 -2.46
CA LEU A 204 17.18 -1.30 -2.43
C LEU A 204 17.46 -2.74 -2.86
N LEU A 205 17.28 -3.68 -1.93
CA LEU A 205 17.26 -5.10 -2.24
C LEU A 205 15.86 -5.49 -2.70
N VAL A 206 15.74 -6.10 -3.88
CA VAL A 206 14.47 -6.59 -4.42
C VAL A 206 14.54 -8.09 -4.60
N PHE A 207 13.66 -8.83 -3.92
CA PHE A 207 13.59 -10.28 -3.96
C PHE A 207 12.44 -10.71 -4.87
N TYR A 208 12.71 -11.59 -5.82
CA TYR A 208 11.71 -12.07 -6.78
C TYR A 208 11.98 -13.51 -7.17
N ALA A 209 11.01 -14.16 -7.79
CA ALA A 209 11.19 -15.45 -8.41
C ALA A 209 11.03 -15.34 -9.93
N LYS A 210 11.85 -16.09 -10.65
CA LYS A 210 11.81 -16.19 -12.11
C LYS A 210 12.22 -17.60 -12.52
N GLN A 211 11.39 -18.24 -13.35
CA GLN A 211 11.62 -19.60 -13.85
C GLN A 211 11.90 -20.61 -12.72
N GLY A 212 11.19 -20.47 -11.58
CA GLY A 212 11.36 -21.36 -10.43
C GLY A 212 12.65 -21.17 -9.63
N ALA A 213 13.43 -20.14 -9.90
CA ALA A 213 14.57 -19.72 -9.09
C ALA A 213 14.25 -18.42 -8.34
N ALA A 214 14.74 -18.29 -7.11
CA ALA A 214 14.70 -17.07 -6.33
C ALA A 214 15.92 -16.21 -6.65
N HIS A 215 15.71 -14.91 -6.83
CA HIS A 215 16.71 -13.92 -7.18
C HIS A 215 16.70 -12.75 -6.17
N VAL A 216 17.82 -12.03 -6.11
CA VAL A 216 17.94 -10.72 -5.46
C VAL A 216 18.58 -9.71 -6.40
N LEU A 217 17.93 -8.57 -6.57
CA LEU A 217 18.55 -7.38 -7.14
C LEU A 217 19.12 -6.51 -6.02
N ASP A 218 20.30 -5.96 -6.25
CA ASP A 218 20.83 -4.82 -5.50
C ASP A 218 20.73 -3.57 -6.39
N VAL A 219 19.90 -2.62 -5.99
CA VAL A 219 19.58 -1.42 -6.77
C VAL A 219 20.04 -0.17 -6.03
N ASP A 220 20.79 0.68 -6.71
CA ASP A 220 21.14 2.01 -6.23
C ASP A 220 19.92 2.95 -6.36
N LEU A 221 19.41 3.52 -5.27
CA LEU A 221 18.24 4.40 -5.36
C LEU A 221 18.53 5.79 -5.95
N ALA A 222 19.77 6.27 -5.85
CA ALA A 222 20.13 7.59 -6.39
C ALA A 222 20.18 7.55 -7.92
N THR A 223 20.79 6.50 -8.48
CA THR A 223 20.94 6.33 -9.93
C THR A 223 19.85 5.44 -10.55
N ARG A 224 19.11 4.70 -9.73
CA ARG A 224 18.15 3.65 -10.13
C ARG A 224 18.83 2.49 -10.89
N GLU A 225 20.15 2.39 -10.84
CA GLU A 225 20.91 1.35 -11.53
C GLU A 225 20.92 0.03 -10.75
N VAL A 226 20.78 -1.08 -11.48
CA VAL A 226 20.96 -2.42 -10.93
C VAL A 226 22.45 -2.66 -10.78
N ARG A 227 22.94 -2.74 -9.55
CA ARG A 227 24.34 -3.04 -9.21
C ARG A 227 24.64 -4.53 -9.35
N SER A 228 23.68 -5.39 -8.99
CA SER A 228 23.79 -6.83 -9.18
C SER A 228 22.45 -7.53 -9.25
N ASP A 229 22.41 -8.68 -9.94
CA ASP A 229 21.33 -9.66 -9.96
C ASP A 229 21.94 -11.02 -9.63
N LYS A 230 21.49 -11.66 -8.55
CA LYS A 230 22.03 -12.94 -8.08
C LYS A 230 20.92 -13.95 -7.84
N VAL A 231 21.14 -15.17 -8.31
CA VAL A 231 20.33 -16.33 -7.93
C VAL A 231 20.65 -16.71 -6.47
N LEU A 232 19.61 -16.77 -5.65
CA LEU A 232 19.69 -17.17 -4.24
C LEU A 232 19.45 -18.67 -4.06
N ALA A 233 18.47 -19.22 -4.77
CA ALA A 233 18.10 -20.63 -4.70
C ALA A 233 17.39 -21.04 -6.00
N ALA A 234 17.62 -22.26 -6.48
CA ALA A 234 16.90 -22.84 -7.60
C ALA A 234 16.22 -24.14 -7.14
N LYS A 235 15.02 -24.40 -7.66
CA LYS A 235 14.38 -25.71 -7.48
C LYS A 235 15.10 -26.70 -8.39
N ASN A 236 15.84 -27.64 -7.79
CA ASN A 236 16.42 -28.80 -8.48
C ASN A 236 15.32 -29.73 -9.01
#